data_AF-A0A239HCM4-F1
#
_entry.id   AF-A0A239HCM4-F1
#
_cell.length_a   1.000
_cell.length_b   1.000
_cell.length_c   1.000
_cell.angle_alpha   90.00
_cell.angle_beta   90.00
_cell.angle_gamma   90.00
#
_symmetry.space_group_name_H-M   'P 1'
#
loop_
_entity.id
_entity.type
_entity.pdbx_description
1 polymer ?
#
loop_
_entity_poly.entity_id
_entity_poly.type
_entity_poly.pdbx_seq_one_letter_code
_entity_poly.pdbx_strand_id
1 'polypeptide(L)' 'MTATISRVQLTATHDGEAAVAIELTFPNGGRSQVHINADEAVDVLALAGVASVDALVGHPWTVLDVRDPKFMG' A
#
# COMPACT_ATOMS: atom_id res chain seq x y z
N MET A 1 6.29 14.73 10.46
CA MET A 1 6.83 13.37 10.22
C MET A 1 5.67 12.52 9.74
N THR A 2 5.85 11.81 8.64
CA THR A 2 4.79 11.06 7.95
C THR A 2 4.89 9.56 8.24
N ALA A 3 3.81 8.80 8.07
CA ALA A 3 3.87 7.34 8.21
C ALA A 3 4.75 6.73 7.11
N THR A 4 5.40 5.61 7.44
CA THR A 4 6.27 4.86 6.51
C THR A 4 5.75 3.45 6.35
N ILE A 5 5.96 2.87 5.17
CA ILE A 5 5.61 1.48 4.91
C ILE A 5 6.62 0.59 5.64
N SER A 6 6.17 -0.20 6.62
CA SER A 6 7.02 -1.09 7.42
C SER A 6 6.98 -2.54 6.94
N ARG A 7 5.90 -2.95 6.26
CA ARG A 7 5.75 -4.33 5.76
C ARG A 7 4.83 -4.37 4.56
N VAL A 8 5.12 -5.28 3.64
CA VAL A 8 4.26 -5.56 2.48
C VAL A 8 4.09 -7.07 2.35
N GLN A 9 2.90 -7.51 1.95
CA GLN A 9 2.58 -8.92 1.75
C GLN A 9 1.53 -9.10 0.66
N LEU A 10 1.81 -9.99 -0.29
CA LEU A 10 0.80 -10.47 -1.24
C LEU A 10 -0.22 -11.36 -0.51
N THR A 11 -1.50 -11.12 -0.77
CA THR A 11 -2.63 -11.86 -0.20
C THR A 11 -3.69 -12.11 -1.26
N ALA A 12 -4.62 -13.01 -0.98
CA ALA A 12 -5.87 -13.11 -1.72
C ALA A 12 -6.97 -12.28 -1.01
N THR A 13 -7.89 -11.70 -1.78
CA THR A 13 -9.16 -11.17 -1.28
C THR A 13 -10.13 -12.32 -0.96
N HIS A 14 -11.28 -12.00 -0.36
CA HIS A 14 -12.35 -12.98 -0.12
C HIS A 14 -12.81 -13.68 -1.41
N ASP A 15 -12.72 -12.99 -2.55
CA ASP A 15 -13.19 -13.48 -3.84
C ASP A 15 -12.07 -14.16 -4.65
N GLY A 16 -10.90 -14.37 -4.04
CA GLY A 16 -9.76 -15.05 -4.65
C GLY A 16 -8.90 -14.15 -5.55
N GLU A 17 -9.13 -12.85 -5.58
CA GLU A 17 -8.33 -11.91 -6.34
C GLU A 17 -7.02 -11.57 -5.63
N ALA A 18 -5.98 -11.25 -6.40
CA ALA A 18 -4.71 -10.83 -5.83
C ALA A 18 -4.83 -9.43 -5.21
N ALA A 19 -4.31 -9.29 -3.99
CA ALA A 19 -4.23 -8.03 -3.27
C ALA A 19 -2.89 -7.91 -2.54
N VAL A 20 -2.61 -6.69 -2.07
CA VAL A 20 -1.40 -6.36 -1.32
C VAL A 20 -1.81 -5.78 0.02
N ALA A 21 -1.38 -6.43 1.10
CA ALA A 21 -1.46 -5.92 2.47
C ALA A 21 -0.23 -5.09 2.80
N ILE A 22 -0.45 -3.86 3.24
CA ILE A 22 0.59 -2.87 3.52
C ILE A 22 0.46 -2.43 4.97
N GLU A 23 1.51 -2.64 5.76
CA GLU A 23 1.60 -2.11 7.12
C GLU A 23 2.28 -0.73 7.09
N LEU A 24 1.67 0.23 7.77
CA LEU A 24 2.18 1.57 7.99
C LEU A 24 2.63 1.70 9.44
N THR A 25 3.82 2.24 9.66
CA THR A 25 4.30 2.67 10.98
C THR A 25 4.33 4.19 11.05
N PHE A 26 3.64 4.73 12.06
CA PHE A 26 3.57 6.16 12.35
C PHE A 26 4.69 6.58 13.31
N PRO A 27 5.13 7.85 13.30
CA PRO A 27 6.20 8.34 14.18
C PRO A 27 5.91 8.19 15.68
N ASN A 28 4.63 8.13 16.06
CA ASN A 28 4.19 7.89 17.44
C ASN A 28 4.22 6.39 17.84
N GLY A 29 4.74 5.51 16.97
CA GLY A 29 4.76 4.06 17.17
C GLY A 29 3.45 3.36 16.80
N GLY A 30 2.41 4.11 16.41
CA GLY A 30 1.15 3.54 15.92
C GLY A 30 1.37 2.74 14.65
N ARG A 31 0.54 1.71 14.44
CA ARG A 31 0.54 0.89 13.24
C ARG A 31 -0.85 0.84 12.62
N SER A 32 -0.92 0.77 11.30
CA SER A 32 -2.16 0.55 10.55
C SER A 32 -1.90 -0.40 9.40
N GLN A 33 -2.94 -1.09 8.93
CA GLN A 33 -2.87 -1.95 7.77
C GLN A 33 -3.86 -1.48 6.71
N VAL A 34 -3.41 -1.40 5.46
CA VAL A 34 -4.20 -1.06 4.29
C VAL A 34 -4.11 -2.22 3.29
N HIS A 35 -5.21 -2.49 2.59
CA HIS A 35 -5.22 -3.41 1.46
C HIS A 35 -5.44 -2.63 0.18
N ILE A 36 -4.65 -2.95 -0.85
CA ILE A 36 -4.86 -2.47 -2.21
C ILE A 36 -5.00 -3.68 -3.13
N ASN A 37 -5.78 -3.53 -4.20
CA ASN A 37 -5.91 -4.58 -5.21
C ASN A 37 -4.70 -4.59 -6.17
N ALA A 38 -4.66 -5.59 -7.07
CA ALA A 38 -3.56 -5.72 -8.03
C ALA A 38 -3.43 -4.52 -8.97
N ASP A 39 -4.54 -3.91 -9.41
CA ASP A 39 -4.53 -2.76 -10.32
C ASP A 39 -3.95 -1.51 -9.64
N GLU A 40 -4.36 -1.25 -8.40
CA GLU A 40 -3.82 -0.18 -7.55
C GLU A 40 -2.34 -0.41 -7.26
N ALA A 41 -1.92 -1.66 -7.05
CA ALA A 41 -0.51 -1.98 -6.83
C ALA A 41 0.36 -1.56 -8.02
N VAL A 42 -0.11 -1.72 -9.26
CA VAL A 42 0.62 -1.26 -10.45
C VAL A 42 0.82 0.26 -10.43
N ASP A 43 -0.23 1.02 -10.10
CA ASP A 43 -0.17 2.48 -10.01
C ASP A 43 0.77 2.92 -8.86
N VAL A 44 0.74 2.24 -7.72
CA VAL A 44 1.61 2.52 -6.55
C VAL A 44 3.08 2.27 -6.89
N LEU A 45 3.39 1.15 -7.54
CA LEU A 45 4.75 0.80 -7.95
C LEU A 45 5.32 1.85 -8.92
N ALA A 46 4.49 2.30 -9.88
CA ALA A 46 4.86 3.36 -10.81
C ALA A 46 5.12 4.69 -10.08
N LEU A 47 4.24 5.09 -9.15
CA LEU A 47 4.40 6.33 -8.37
C LEU A 47 5.63 6.30 -7.45
N ALA A 48 5.92 5.14 -6.85
CA ALA A 48 7.09 4.92 -6.02
C ALA A 48 8.39 4.75 -6.81
N GLY A 49 8.30 4.51 -8.13
CA GLY A 49 9.46 4.28 -9.00
C GLY A 49 10.17 2.95 -8.75
N VAL A 50 9.44 1.91 -8.32
CA VAL A 50 10.00 0.60 -7.97
C VAL A 50 9.36 -0.53 -8.80
N ALA A 51 10.05 -1.66 -8.91
CA ALA A 51 9.63 -2.78 -9.76
C ALA A 51 8.92 -3.92 -9.01
N SER A 52 8.88 -3.90 -7.67
CA SER A 52 8.27 -4.95 -6.87
C SER A 52 7.66 -4.40 -5.57
N VAL A 53 6.65 -5.09 -5.05
CA VAL A 53 5.93 -4.67 -3.84
C VAL A 53 6.80 -4.67 -2.59
N ASP A 54 7.80 -5.55 -2.50
CA ASP A 54 8.74 -5.58 -1.37
C ASP A 54 9.61 -4.31 -1.33
N ALA A 55 9.88 -3.70 -2.49
CA ALA A 55 10.66 -2.47 -2.57
C ALA A 55 9.91 -1.23 -2.07
N LEU A 56 8.61 -1.35 -1.75
CA LEU A 56 7.84 -0.26 -1.13
C LEU A 56 8.20 -0.07 0.35
N VAL A 57 8.81 -1.06 1.02
CA VAL A 57 9.22 -0.92 2.42
C VAL A 57 10.21 0.24 2.56
N GLY A 58 9.94 1.14 3.50
CA GLY A 58 10.70 2.36 3.71
C GLY A 58 10.19 3.60 2.94
N HIS A 59 9.32 3.43 1.95
CA HIS A 59 8.67 4.56 1.29
C HIS A 59 7.65 5.25 2.22
N PRO A 60 7.39 6.55 2.04
CA PRO A 60 6.33 7.26 2.75
C PRO A 60 4.95 6.75 2.30
N TRP A 61 3.97 6.77 3.19
CA TRP A 61 2.60 6.33 2.87
C TRP A 61 1.94 7.08 1.70
N THR A 62 2.45 8.27 1.34
CA THR A 62 1.93 9.10 0.25
C THR A 62 2.06 8.45 -1.12
N VAL A 63 2.88 7.41 -1.29
CA VAL A 63 2.91 6.64 -2.55
C VAL A 63 1.66 5.77 -2.74
N LEU A 64 0.84 5.61 -1.70
CA LEU A 64 -0.45 4.91 -1.76
C LEU A 64 -1.59 5.83 -2.19
N ASP A 65 -1.34 7.14 -2.34
CA ASP A 65 -2.32 8.13 -2.78
C ASP A 65 -2.47 8.11 -4.31
N VAL A 66 -2.86 6.94 -4.84
CA VAL A 66 -2.91 6.69 -6.29
C VAL A 66 -4.28 6.95 -6.91
N ARG A 67 -5.34 7.21 -6.13
CA ARG A 67 -6.63 7.78 -6.57
C ARG A 67 -7.59 8.01 -5.39
N ASP A 68 -8.45 9.00 -5.56
CA ASP A 68 -9.67 9.28 -4.78
C ASP A 68 -10.47 7.98 -4.55
N PRO A 69 -10.83 7.62 -3.30
CA PRO A 69 -11.54 6.37 -3.02
C PRO A 69 -12.82 6.30 -3.86
N LYS A 70 -12.89 5.34 -4.78
CA LYS A 70 -14.08 5.05 -5.61
C LYS A 70 -15.31 4.59 -4.80
N PHE A 71 -15.23 4.61 -3.47
CA PHE A 71 -16.29 4.22 -2.54
C PHE A 71 -17.10 5.39 -1.97
N MET A 72 -16.79 6.64 -2.33
CA MET A 72 -17.63 7.81 -2.05
C MET A 72 -18.52 8.09 -3.27
N GLY A 73 -19.54 7.25 -3.47
CA GLY A 73 -20.65 7.47 -4.38
C GLY A 73 -21.97 7.35 -3.64
#